data_AF-A0A830BAM5-F1
#
_entry.id   AF-A0A830BAM5-F1
#
_cell.length_a   1.000
_cell.length_b   1.000
_cell.length_c   1.000
_cell.angle_alpha   90.00
_cell.angle_beta   90.00
_cell.angle_gamma   90.00
#
_symmetry.space_group_name_H-M   'P 1'
#
loop_
_entity.id
_entity.type
_entity.pdbx_description
1 polymer ?
#
loop_
_entity_poly.entity_id
_entity_poly.type
_entity_poly.pdbx_seq_one_letter_code
_entity_poly.pdbx_strand_id
1 'polypeptide(L)'
;MNSLSVWAWMFLFGHLVWATGFMFLISWRGYWQELIETLTWAHERTSLGNLIRWRDKYVALSIVQARLIGLAFRRLYIHLYNFLDCLYIGTPNIFLFQ
;
A
#
# COMPACT_ATOMS: atom_id res chain seq x y z
N MET A 1 27.90 9.04 2.22
CA MET A 1 26.90 8.11 1.63
C MET A 1 27.65 7.18 0.69
N ASN A 2 27.45 5.86 0.81
CA ASN A 2 28.17 4.86 0.02
C ASN A 2 27.31 4.37 -1.17
N SER A 3 27.90 3.76 -2.19
CA SER A 3 27.19 3.31 -3.41
C SER A 3 26.06 2.29 -3.14
N LEU A 4 26.11 1.61 -1.99
CA LEU A 4 25.10 0.68 -1.50
C LEU A 4 23.84 1.35 -0.94
N SER A 5 23.88 2.66 -0.68
CA SER A 5 22.77 3.38 -0.03
C SER A 5 21.48 3.33 -0.84
N VAL A 6 21.56 3.34 -2.17
CA VAL A 6 20.39 3.29 -3.05
C VAL A 6 19.73 1.91 -2.98
N TRP A 7 20.53 0.84 -2.96
CA TRP A 7 20.06 -0.53 -2.84
C TRP A 7 19.38 -0.79 -1.48
N ALA A 8 19.95 -0.28 -0.40
CA ALA A 8 19.34 -0.35 0.94
C ALA A 8 17.98 0.38 0.99
N TRP A 9 17.85 1.52 0.30
CA TRP A 9 16.58 2.23 0.18
C TRP A 9 15.53 1.44 -0.61
N MET A 10 15.92 0.81 -1.71
CA MET A 10 15.01 -0.04 -2.49
C MET A 10 14.53 -1.27 -1.69
N PHE A 11 15.40 -1.86 -0.87
CA PHE A 11 15.06 -2.95 0.03
C PHE A 11 14.05 -2.54 1.12
N LEU A 12 14.28 -1.39 1.76
CA LEU A 12 13.34 -0.83 2.74
C LEU A 12 12.00 -0.47 2.10
N PHE A 13 12.03 0.09 0.89
CA PHE A 13 10.83 0.39 0.12
C PHE A 13 10.02 -0.87 -0.21
N GLY A 14 10.70 -1.97 -0.57
CA GLY A 14 10.04 -3.27 -0.76
C GLY A 14 9.27 -3.72 0.48
N HIS A 15 9.87 -3.66 1.65
CA HIS A 15 9.19 -3.99 2.92
C HIS A 15 7.98 -3.09 3.20
N LEU A 16 8.08 -1.80 2.88
CA LEU A 16 6.96 -0.86 3.04
C LEU A 16 5.77 -1.23 2.14
N VAL A 17 6.02 -1.54 0.87
CA VAL A 17 5.03 -1.98 -0.11
C VAL A 17 4.36 -3.28 0.34
N TRP A 18 5.16 -4.21 0.87
CA TRP A 18 4.67 -5.47 1.43
C TRP A 18 3.74 -5.23 2.61
N ALA A 19 4.18 -4.48 3.63
CA ALA A 19 3.39 -4.18 4.83
C ALA A 19 2.09 -3.43 4.49
N THR A 20 2.14 -2.49 3.54
CA THR A 20 0.96 -1.79 3.03
C THR A 20 -0.02 -2.76 2.36
N GLY A 21 0.48 -3.76 1.63
CA GLY A 21 -0.34 -4.84 1.08
C GLY A 21 -1.09 -5.66 2.15
N PHE A 22 -0.45 -5.95 3.29
CA PHE A 22 -1.12 -6.66 4.40
C PHE A 22 -2.26 -5.86 5.00
N MET A 23 -2.12 -4.54 5.07
CA MET A 23 -3.17 -3.66 5.56
C MET A 23 -4.48 -3.89 4.79
N PHE A 24 -4.45 -4.02 3.46
CA PHE A 24 -5.63 -4.28 2.64
C PHE A 24 -6.10 -5.75 2.63
N LEU A 25 -5.22 -6.70 2.93
CA LEU A 25 -5.57 -8.13 2.99
C LEU A 25 -6.20 -8.55 4.33
N ILE A 26 -5.79 -7.92 5.43
CA ILE A 26 -6.25 -8.25 6.78
C ILE A 26 -7.44 -7.38 7.20
N SER A 27 -7.45 -6.09 6.83
CA SER A 27 -8.56 -5.20 7.19
C SER A 27 -9.84 -5.53 6.41
N TRP A 28 -10.99 -5.35 7.07
CA TRP A 28 -12.32 -5.54 6.48
C TRP A 28 -12.95 -4.21 6.04
N ARG A 29 -13.90 -4.25 5.09
CA ARG A 29 -14.57 -3.05 4.56
C ARG A 29 -15.25 -2.20 5.65
N GLY A 30 -15.81 -2.84 6.67
CA GLY A 30 -16.55 -2.16 7.74
C GLY A 30 -15.72 -1.12 8.50
N TYR A 31 -14.50 -1.50 8.91
CA TYR A 31 -13.56 -0.60 9.60
C TYR A 31 -13.26 0.66 8.78
N TRP A 32 -13.00 0.48 7.49
CA TRP A 32 -12.70 1.60 6.59
C TRP A 32 -13.89 2.51 6.36
N GLN A 33 -15.10 1.95 6.33
CA GLN A 33 -16.30 2.74 6.14
C GLN A 33 -16.55 3.66 7.35
N GLU A 34 -16.42 3.13 8.57
CA GLU A 34 -16.56 3.91 9.80
C GLU A 34 -15.49 5.01 9.91
N LEU A 35 -14.25 4.71 9.54
CA LEU A 35 -13.17 5.69 9.51
C LEU A 35 -13.45 6.83 8.52
N ILE A 36 -13.89 6.52 7.30
CA ILE A 36 -14.18 7.52 6.26
C ILE A 36 -15.37 8.41 6.66
N GLU A 37 -16.38 7.83 7.32
CA GLU A 37 -17.55 8.58 7.79
C GLU A 37 -17.17 9.60 8.88
N THR A 38 -16.35 9.20 9.85
CA THR A 38 -15.84 10.13 10.88
C THR A 38 -14.94 11.22 10.31
N LEU A 39 -14.13 10.90 9.30
CA LEU A 39 -13.28 11.89 8.63
C LEU A 39 -14.11 12.89 7.81
N THR A 40 -15.14 12.41 7.09
CA THR A 40 -16.05 13.27 6.33
C THR A 40 -16.79 14.23 7.24
N TRP A 41 -17.26 13.73 8.39
CA TRP A 41 -17.87 14.54 9.44
C TRP A 41 -16.92 15.63 9.98
N ALA A 42 -15.63 15.31 10.16
CA ALA A 42 -14.64 16.27 10.62
C ALA A 42 -14.33 17.34 9.54
N HIS A 43 -14.30 16.91 8.27
CA HIS A 43 -14.07 17.80 7.12
C HIS A 43 -15.17 18.85 7.00
N GLU A 44 -16.44 18.46 7.16
CA GLU A 44 -17.58 19.40 7.11
C GLU A 44 -17.60 20.41 8.26
N ARG A 45 -17.07 20.03 9.43
CA ARG A 45 -16.98 20.90 10.61
C ARG A 45 -15.78 21.84 10.60
N THR A 46 -14.82 21.62 9.70
CA THR A 46 -13.62 22.45 9.60
C THR A 46 -13.89 23.66 8.70
N SER A 47 -13.65 24.87 9.20
CA SER A 47 -13.96 26.13 8.50
C SER A 47 -13.27 26.27 7.13
N LEU A 48 -12.04 25.75 6.98
CA LEU A 48 -11.32 25.68 5.70
C LEU A 48 -11.79 24.52 4.82
N GLY A 49 -12.19 23.40 5.43
CA GLY A 49 -12.64 22.19 4.71
C GLY A 49 -13.98 22.41 4.02
N ASN A 50 -14.87 23.19 4.61
CA ASN A 50 -16.19 23.50 4.05
C ASN A 50 -16.14 24.33 2.75
N LEU A 51 -15.00 24.95 2.43
CA LEU A 51 -14.79 25.64 1.15
C LEU A 51 -14.68 24.64 -0.02
N ILE A 52 -14.24 23.41 0.24
CA ILE A 52 -14.05 22.36 -0.76
C ILE A 52 -15.02 21.23 -0.44
N ARG A 53 -16.20 21.28 -1.07
CA ARG A 53 -17.20 20.20 -1.01
C ARG A 53 -17.04 19.27 -2.21
N TRP A 54 -17.19 17.99 -1.92
CA TRP A 54 -17.04 16.91 -2.89
C TRP A 54 -18.43 16.54 -3.42
N ARG A 55 -18.53 16.26 -4.72
CA ARG A 55 -19.82 15.99 -5.38
C ARG A 55 -20.35 14.58 -5.06
N ASP A 56 -19.44 13.63 -4.90
CA ASP A 56 -19.78 12.21 -4.74
C ASP A 56 -19.51 11.77 -3.29
N LYS A 57 -20.32 10.83 -2.78
CA LYS A 57 -20.20 10.32 -1.41
C LYS A 57 -18.95 9.45 -1.28
N TYR A 58 -18.16 9.69 -0.23
CA TYR A 58 -17.02 8.83 0.09
C TYR A 58 -17.48 7.47 0.61
N VAL A 59 -16.99 6.40 -0.01
CA VAL A 59 -17.30 5.03 0.36
C VAL A 59 -15.99 4.23 0.38
N ALA A 60 -15.85 3.37 1.37
CA ALA A 60 -14.75 2.43 1.44
C ALA A 60 -14.70 1.52 0.20
N LEU A 61 -13.49 1.11 -0.16
CA LEU A 61 -13.25 0.21 -1.29
C LEU A 61 -14.10 -1.06 -1.21
N SER A 62 -14.52 -1.60 -2.36
CA SER A 62 -15.23 -2.88 -2.39
C SER A 62 -14.32 -4.01 -1.89
N ILE A 63 -14.92 -5.06 -1.33
CA ILE A 63 -14.16 -6.21 -0.78
C ILE A 63 -13.30 -6.87 -1.87
N VAL A 64 -13.81 -6.95 -3.10
CA VAL A 64 -13.06 -7.50 -4.24
C VAL A 64 -11.93 -6.56 -4.65
N GLN A 65 -12.18 -5.26 -4.67
CA GLN A 65 -11.15 -4.25 -4.99
C GLN A 65 -10.03 -4.25 -3.95
N ALA A 66 -10.35 -4.27 -2.65
CA ALA A 66 -9.36 -4.28 -1.58
C ALA A 66 -8.45 -5.52 -1.66
N ARG A 67 -9.02 -6.70 -1.92
CA ARG A 67 -8.24 -7.94 -2.11
C ARG A 67 -7.38 -7.90 -3.38
N LEU A 68 -7.91 -7.37 -4.47
CA LEU A 68 -7.15 -7.21 -5.72
C LEU A 68 -5.95 -6.28 -5.52
N ILE A 69 -6.14 -5.16 -4.82
CA ILE A 69 -5.06 -4.25 -4.46
C ILE A 69 -4.04 -4.95 -3.59
N GLY A 70 -4.46 -5.65 -2.54
CA GLY A 70 -3.55 -6.43 -1.68
C GLY A 70 -2.72 -7.46 -2.44
N LEU A 71 -3.31 -8.14 -3.42
CA LEU A 71 -2.59 -9.07 -4.30
C LEU A 71 -1.62 -8.37 -5.26
N ALA A 72 -1.99 -7.20 -5.79
CA ALA A 72 -1.10 -6.39 -6.63
C ALA A 72 0.13 -5.94 -5.85
N PHE A 73 -0.02 -5.52 -4.58
CA PHE A 73 1.09 -5.17 -3.69
C PHE A 73 2.03 -6.36 -3.42
N ARG A 74 1.48 -7.56 -3.19
CA ARG A 74 2.28 -8.79 -3.07
C ARG A 74 3.05 -9.11 -4.36
N ARG A 75 2.42 -8.98 -5.52
CA ARG A 75 3.08 -9.20 -6.82
C ARG A 75 4.20 -8.20 -7.06
N LEU A 76 3.97 -6.92 -6.74
CA LEU A 76 4.96 -5.86 -6.87
C LEU A 76 6.19 -6.12 -5.98
N TYR A 77 5.96 -6.56 -4.73
CA TYR A 77 7.04 -6.95 -3.83
C TYR A 77 7.92 -8.06 -4.42
N ILE A 78 7.31 -9.15 -4.90
CA ILE A 78 8.04 -10.28 -5.50
C ILE A 78 8.84 -9.81 -6.72
N HIS A 79 8.24 -8.96 -7.55
CA HIS A 79 8.93 -8.43 -8.73
C HIS A 79 10.13 -7.55 -8.36
N LEU A 80 9.97 -6.67 -7.36
CA LEU A 80 11.05 -5.81 -6.88
C LEU A 80 12.21 -6.62 -6.29
N TYR A 81 11.91 -7.65 -5.49
CA TYR A 81 12.93 -8.53 -4.91
C TYR A 81 13.69 -9.32 -5.97
N ASN A 82 12.98 -9.96 -6.90
CA ASN A 82 13.63 -10.68 -7.99
C ASN A 82 14.50 -9.76 -8.86
N PHE A 83 14.07 -8.52 -9.08
CA PHE A 83 14.87 -7.53 -9.80
C PHE A 83 16.13 -7.14 -9.03
N LEU A 84 16.01 -6.90 -7.72
CA LEU A 84 17.14 -6.59 -6.84
C LEU A 84 18.14 -7.75 -6.78
N ASP A 85 17.68 -8.99 -6.65
CA ASP A 85 18.52 -10.18 -6.59
C ASP A 85 19.27 -10.44 -7.92
N CYS A 86 18.59 -10.26 -9.07
CA CYS A 86 19.23 -10.33 -10.38
C CYS A 86 20.34 -9.27 -10.54
N LEU A 87 20.17 -8.09 -9.96
CA LEU A 87 21.14 -6.99 -10.06
C LEU A 87 22.31 -7.13 -9.07
N TYR A 88 22.12 -7.81 -7.94
CA TYR A 88 23.11 -7.90 -6.87
C TYR A 88 23.89 -9.22 -6.86
N ILE A 89 23.26 -10.35 -7.21
CA ILE A 89 23.84 -11.71 -7.12
C ILE A 89 23.96 -12.38 -8.51
N GLY A 90 23.23 -11.89 -9.53
CA GLY A 90 23.29 -12.43 -10.89
C GLY A 90 22.48 -13.72 -11.11
N THR A 91 21.72 -14.18 -10.11
CA THR A 91 20.80 -15.34 -10.23
C THR A 91 19.46 -15.04 -9.54
N PRO A 92 18.31 -15.36 -10.16
CA PRO A 92 17.02 -15.23 -9.50
C PRO A 92 16.87 -16.36 -8.47
N ASN A 93 17.18 -16.08 -7.21
CA ASN A 93 16.93 -17.01 -6.11
C ASN A 93 15.45 -16.96 -5.72
N ILE A 94 14.65 -17.83 -6.34
CA ILE A 94 13.23 -18.06 -6.03
C ILE A 94 13.06 -18.75 -4.64
N PHE A 95 14.14 -18.94 -3.87
CA PHE A 95 14.25 -19.91 -2.78
C PHE A 95 13.88 -19.41 -1.37
N LEU A 96 13.53 -18.14 -1.16
CA LEU A 96 13.24 -17.63 0.20
C LEU A 96 11.76 -17.48 0.56
N PHE A 97 10.82 -17.83 -0.32
CA PHE A 97 9.38 -17.72 -0.03
C PHE A 97 8.54 -18.86 -0.64
N GLN A 98 8.98 -20.10 -0.42
CA GLN A 98 8.07 -21.27 -0.44
C GLN A 98 7.67 -21.63 0.98
#